data_AF-A0A2R7SGI2-F1
#
_entry.id   AF-A0A2R7SGI2-F1
#
_cell.length_a   1.000
_cell.length_b   1.000
_cell.length_c   1.000
_cell.angle_alpha   90.00
_cell.angle_beta   90.00
_cell.angle_gamma   90.00
#
_symmetry.space_group_name_H-M   'P 1'
#
loop_
_entity.id
_entity.type
_entity.pdbx_description
1 polymer ?
#
loop_
_entity_poly.entity_id
_entity_poly.type
_entity_poly.pdbx_seq_one_letter_code
_entity_poly.pdbx_strand_id
1 'polypeptide(L)'
;LDERSDLELSQLDEGQTLLQVDRGDVALRLRSAENAAETRLRTREGVAQPEREGLYRVEQLDRGSKLYVWQGRMRFDWARSASPVALSTGEQVELWWPDGPRAERSPLYSDGFGDWVLAESREEGDRPYAGSARYVSPEMTGAEDLDRHGRWETAPDYGAVWVPTTVIAADWAPYRYGRWAWSRHWGWTWVDDAPWGFAPFHYGRWVSWGGRWCWAPGPYVHRPVYAPALVGWVGGGSVSVGISIGGRPAPPRYGWYPLAPREVYRPAYHHSPRYIGRINDPRDLRDPVTVQRPHRYRETPTAISVLPALGAAIQPLPVRGPDRRVEPGWVKPLPVAPGRND
;
A
#
# COMPACT_ATOMS: atom_id res chain seq x y z
N LEU A 1 -8.57 -11.66 -3.40
CA LEU A 1 -8.79 -11.96 -4.84
C LEU A 1 -8.63 -13.45 -4.99
N ASP A 2 -9.43 -14.10 -5.83
CA ASP A 2 -9.23 -15.51 -6.13
C ASP A 2 -8.24 -15.70 -7.29
N GLU A 3 -7.88 -16.94 -7.60
CA GLU A 3 -6.92 -17.27 -8.67
C GLU A 3 -7.42 -16.95 -10.09
N ARG A 4 -8.71 -16.64 -10.26
CA ARG A 4 -9.35 -16.35 -11.55
C ARG A 4 -9.82 -14.89 -11.67
N SER A 5 -9.61 -14.06 -10.64
CA SER A 5 -9.96 -12.65 -10.63
C SER A 5 -9.08 -11.84 -11.57
N ASP A 6 -9.71 -11.08 -12.48
CA ASP A 6 -9.06 -10.03 -13.25
C ASP A 6 -9.57 -8.68 -12.73
N LEU A 7 -8.69 -7.94 -12.06
CA LEU A 7 -8.98 -6.66 -11.43
C LEU A 7 -8.10 -5.57 -12.05
N GLU A 8 -8.74 -4.61 -12.72
CA GLU A 8 -8.06 -3.43 -13.23
C GLU A 8 -8.20 -2.27 -12.23
N LEU A 9 -7.07 -1.80 -11.71
CA LEU A 9 -6.99 -0.59 -10.89
C LEU A 9 -7.01 0.64 -11.81
N SER A 10 -8.21 1.01 -12.25
CA SER A 10 -8.41 2.05 -13.27
C SER A 10 -8.11 3.47 -12.79
N GLN A 11 -8.37 3.79 -11.51
CA GLN A 11 -8.09 5.10 -10.93
C GLN A 11 -7.87 5.00 -9.41
N LEU A 12 -6.72 5.52 -8.97
CA LEU A 12 -6.40 5.71 -7.55
C LEU A 12 -6.01 7.18 -7.39
N ASP A 13 -6.99 8.03 -7.11
CA ASP A 13 -6.76 9.43 -6.76
C ASP A 13 -7.14 9.69 -5.29
N GLU A 14 -6.90 10.91 -4.82
CA GLU A 14 -7.08 11.27 -3.41
C GLU A 14 -8.53 11.45 -2.97
N GLY A 15 -9.51 11.27 -3.86
CA GLY A 15 -10.95 11.45 -3.56
C GLY A 15 -11.84 10.32 -4.04
N GLN A 16 -11.37 9.43 -4.93
CA GLN A 16 -12.07 8.24 -5.37
C GLN A 16 -11.10 7.08 -5.65
N THR A 17 -11.43 5.92 -5.12
CA THR A 17 -10.80 4.64 -5.49
C THR A 17 -11.75 3.89 -6.41
N LEU A 18 -11.42 3.79 -7.71
CA LEU A 18 -12.23 3.06 -8.68
C LEU A 18 -11.58 1.71 -9.01
N LEU A 19 -12.23 0.64 -8.57
CA LEU A 19 -11.85 -0.74 -8.83
C LEU A 19 -12.74 -1.29 -9.94
N GLN A 20 -12.17 -1.69 -11.07
CA GLN A 20 -12.91 -2.37 -12.12
C GLN A 20 -12.77 -3.88 -11.96
N VAL A 21 -13.91 -4.56 -11.89
CA VAL A 21 -14.01 -6.01 -11.70
C VAL A 21 -14.50 -6.61 -13.01
N ASP A 22 -13.57 -7.10 -13.83
CA ASP A 22 -13.89 -7.62 -15.16
C ASP A 22 -14.26 -9.11 -15.14
N ARG A 23 -13.71 -9.84 -14.15
CA ARG A 23 -13.99 -11.25 -13.87
C ARG A 23 -13.62 -11.61 -12.43
N GLY A 24 -14.37 -12.53 -11.82
CA GLY A 24 -14.01 -13.18 -10.55
C GLY A 24 -14.42 -12.40 -9.32
N ASP A 25 -13.72 -12.64 -8.21
CA ASP A 25 -14.13 -12.23 -6.86
C ASP A 25 -13.20 -11.20 -6.23
N VAL A 26 -13.81 -10.16 -5.65
CA VAL A 26 -13.13 -9.10 -4.91
C VAL A 26 -13.80 -8.94 -3.56
N ALA A 27 -13.03 -9.09 -2.48
CA ALA A 27 -13.46 -8.76 -1.14
C ALA A 27 -12.70 -7.54 -0.63
N LEU A 28 -13.42 -6.64 0.05
CA LEU A 28 -12.88 -5.38 0.55
C LEU A 28 -13.26 -5.18 2.01
N ARG A 29 -12.23 -4.89 2.82
CA ARG A 29 -12.40 -4.39 4.18
C ARG A 29 -12.15 -2.89 4.19
N LEU A 30 -13.19 -2.13 4.50
CA LEU A 30 -13.13 -0.67 4.62
C LEU A 30 -13.15 -0.30 6.10
N ARG A 31 -12.11 0.40 6.56
CA ARG A 31 -11.91 0.73 7.99
C ARG A 31 -12.53 2.05 8.44
N SER A 32 -13.02 2.88 7.52
CA SER A 32 -13.63 4.17 7.84
C SER A 32 -14.76 4.54 6.88
N ALA A 33 -15.69 5.37 7.37
CA ALA A 33 -16.81 5.89 6.58
C ALA A 33 -16.33 6.68 5.35
N GLU A 34 -15.20 7.37 5.46
CA GLU A 34 -14.64 8.13 4.35
C GLU A 34 -14.01 7.19 3.29
N ASN A 35 -13.33 6.09 3.68
CA ASN A 35 -12.87 5.06 2.72
C ASN A 35 -14.05 4.41 1.98
N ALA A 36 -15.16 4.18 2.69
CA ALA A 36 -16.38 3.70 2.07
C ALA A 36 -16.92 4.72 1.06
N ALA A 37 -17.03 5.99 1.45
CA ALA A 37 -17.55 7.06 0.61
C ALA A 37 -16.72 7.30 -0.66
N GLU A 38 -15.42 7.00 -0.65
CA GLU A 38 -14.50 7.16 -1.79
C GLU A 38 -14.38 5.90 -2.66
N THR A 39 -14.72 4.72 -2.14
CA THR A 39 -14.57 3.45 -2.86
C THR A 39 -15.71 3.23 -3.85
N ARG A 40 -15.38 2.91 -5.10
CA ARG A 40 -16.33 2.53 -6.16
C ARG A 40 -15.86 1.24 -6.82
N LEU A 41 -16.77 0.29 -6.95
CA LEU A 41 -16.54 -1.00 -7.61
C LEU A 41 -17.35 -1.05 -8.89
N ARG A 42 -16.69 -0.93 -10.03
CA ARG A 42 -17.32 -1.02 -11.34
C ARG A 42 -17.36 -2.48 -11.78
N THR A 43 -18.57 -2.94 -12.02
CA THR A 43 -18.88 -4.21 -12.67
C THR A 43 -19.37 -3.93 -14.10
N ARG A 44 -19.67 -4.98 -14.85
CA ARG A 44 -20.44 -4.82 -16.10
C ARG A 44 -21.78 -4.19 -15.76
N GLU A 45 -22.49 -4.73 -14.76
CA GLU A 45 -23.87 -4.37 -14.41
C GLU A 45 -24.08 -2.90 -14.00
N GLY A 46 -23.03 -2.28 -13.46
CA GLY A 46 -23.10 -0.96 -12.83
C GLY A 46 -22.01 -0.74 -11.80
N VAL A 47 -22.25 0.18 -10.87
CA VAL A 47 -21.27 0.60 -9.87
C VAL A 47 -21.79 0.35 -8.47
N ALA A 48 -21.07 -0.50 -7.73
CA ALA A 48 -21.30 -0.77 -6.32
C ALA A 48 -20.53 0.22 -5.44
N GLN A 49 -21.20 0.76 -4.43
CA GLN A 49 -20.75 1.89 -3.61
C GLN A 49 -21.00 1.57 -2.14
N PRO A 50 -19.96 1.17 -1.40
CA PRO A 50 -20.04 1.09 0.06
C PRO A 50 -20.45 2.44 0.66
N GLU A 51 -21.39 2.43 1.60
CA GLU A 51 -21.86 3.65 2.27
C GLU A 51 -21.31 3.77 3.70
N ARG A 52 -20.73 2.69 4.25
CA ARG A 52 -20.16 2.63 5.60
C ARG A 52 -18.89 1.79 5.63
N GLU A 53 -18.07 1.96 6.65
CA GLU A 53 -17.04 0.98 7.00
C GLU A 53 -17.64 -0.43 7.13
N GLY A 54 -16.87 -1.44 6.75
CA GLY A 54 -17.39 -2.80 6.71
C GLY A 54 -16.61 -3.76 5.82
N LEU A 55 -17.23 -4.91 5.57
CA LEU A 55 -16.66 -6.00 4.81
C LEU A 55 -17.65 -6.38 3.70
N TYR A 56 -17.16 -6.28 2.47
CA TYR A 56 -17.97 -6.39 1.25
C TYR A 56 -17.32 -7.38 0.29
N ARG A 57 -18.13 -8.00 -0.57
CA ARG A 57 -17.64 -8.75 -1.73
C ARG A 57 -18.44 -8.42 -2.99
N VAL A 58 -17.74 -8.36 -4.10
CA VAL A 58 -18.28 -8.20 -5.45
C VAL A 58 -17.73 -9.35 -6.30
N GLU A 59 -18.63 -10.06 -6.97
CA GLU A 59 -18.32 -11.17 -7.86
C GLU A 59 -18.87 -10.85 -9.24
N GLN A 60 -18.03 -10.88 -10.26
CA GLN A 60 -18.45 -10.74 -11.66
C GLN A 60 -18.59 -12.12 -12.29
N LEU A 61 -19.84 -12.53 -12.54
CA LEU A 61 -20.22 -13.74 -13.26
C LEU A 61 -20.38 -13.49 -14.76
N ASP A 62 -20.52 -14.56 -15.54
CA ASP A 62 -20.84 -14.45 -16.97
C ASP A 62 -22.26 -13.91 -17.21
N ARG A 63 -23.21 -14.27 -16.34
CA ARG A 63 -24.62 -13.88 -16.47
C ARG A 63 -24.97 -12.55 -15.80
N GLY A 64 -24.08 -12.00 -14.98
CA GLY A 64 -24.38 -10.84 -14.14
C GLY A 64 -23.32 -10.58 -13.06
N SER A 65 -23.68 -9.80 -12.04
CA SER A 65 -22.86 -9.52 -10.87
C SER A 65 -23.54 -9.97 -9.59
N LYS A 66 -22.76 -10.44 -8.62
CA LYS A 66 -23.24 -10.68 -7.25
C LYS A 66 -22.54 -9.77 -6.26
N LEU A 67 -23.32 -9.20 -5.35
CA LEU A 67 -22.85 -8.33 -4.29
C LEU A 67 -23.18 -8.97 -2.95
N TYR A 68 -22.24 -8.92 -2.01
CA TYR A 68 -22.36 -9.47 -0.67
C TYR A 68 -22.00 -8.39 0.34
N VAL A 69 -22.83 -8.21 1.36
CA VAL A 69 -22.59 -7.27 2.47
C VAL A 69 -22.48 -8.06 3.77
N TRP A 70 -21.26 -8.46 4.15
CA TRP A 70 -21.03 -9.12 5.43
C TRP A 70 -21.11 -8.13 6.60
N GLN A 71 -20.69 -6.89 6.39
CA GLN A 71 -20.82 -5.81 7.36
C GLN A 71 -20.97 -4.48 6.62
N GLY A 72 -21.94 -3.66 7.05
CA GLY A 72 -22.10 -2.28 6.60
C GLY A 72 -23.32 -2.10 5.71
N ARG A 73 -23.21 -1.24 4.70
CA ARG A 73 -24.27 -0.93 3.75
C ARG A 73 -23.67 -0.61 2.39
N MET A 74 -24.30 -1.08 1.32
CA MET A 74 -23.88 -0.83 -0.04
C MET A 74 -25.06 -0.37 -0.89
N ARG A 75 -24.79 0.58 -1.81
CA ARG A 75 -25.70 1.01 -2.85
C ARG A 75 -25.15 0.61 -4.21
N PHE A 76 -26.00 0.10 -5.08
CA PHE A 76 -25.65 -0.23 -6.45
C PHE A 76 -26.41 0.66 -7.42
N ASP A 77 -25.66 1.35 -8.27
CA ASP A 77 -26.19 2.13 -9.39
C ASP A 77 -26.03 1.35 -10.69
N TRP A 78 -27.14 1.15 -11.40
CA TRP A 78 -27.13 0.52 -12.71
C TRP A 78 -26.41 1.38 -13.74
N ALA A 79 -25.69 0.73 -14.66
CA ALA A 79 -25.16 1.42 -15.84
C ALA A 79 -26.28 1.91 -16.79
N ARG A 80 -27.46 1.30 -16.70
CA ARG A 80 -28.67 1.67 -17.45
C ARG A 80 -29.62 2.44 -16.53
N SER A 81 -30.53 3.23 -17.11
CA SER A 81 -31.55 3.98 -16.35
C SER A 81 -32.48 3.03 -15.59
N ALA A 82 -32.23 2.89 -14.29
CA ALA A 82 -33.02 2.09 -13.36
C ALA A 82 -32.84 2.56 -11.92
N SER A 83 -33.80 2.22 -11.06
CA SER A 83 -33.72 2.56 -9.64
C SER A 83 -32.52 1.88 -8.97
N PRO A 84 -31.75 2.60 -8.13
CA PRO A 84 -30.64 2.00 -7.39
C PRO A 84 -31.09 0.87 -6.46
N VAL A 85 -30.18 -0.08 -6.21
CA VAL A 85 -30.41 -1.20 -5.29
C VAL A 85 -29.63 -0.95 -4.00
N ALA A 86 -30.31 -0.94 -2.87
CA ALA A 86 -29.66 -0.89 -1.55
C ALA A 86 -29.52 -2.30 -0.96
N LEU A 87 -28.39 -2.54 -0.32
CA LEU A 87 -28.02 -3.78 0.37
C LEU A 87 -27.53 -3.45 1.79
N SER A 88 -27.96 -4.23 2.77
CA SER A 88 -27.58 -4.13 4.18
C SER A 88 -26.80 -5.37 4.63
N THR A 89 -26.17 -5.29 5.81
CA THR A 89 -25.55 -6.43 6.48
C THR A 89 -26.42 -7.68 6.43
N GLY A 90 -25.84 -8.80 5.99
CA GLY A 90 -26.53 -10.08 5.91
C GLY A 90 -27.20 -10.37 4.56
N GLU A 91 -27.14 -9.45 3.61
CA GLU A 91 -27.75 -9.60 2.29
C GLU A 91 -26.72 -9.95 1.21
N GLN A 92 -27.14 -10.79 0.26
CA GLN A 92 -26.55 -10.85 -1.07
C GLN A 92 -27.60 -10.52 -2.13
N VAL A 93 -27.14 -9.92 -3.23
CA VAL A 93 -27.98 -9.62 -4.39
C VAL A 93 -27.27 -10.01 -5.67
N GLU A 94 -27.98 -10.75 -6.51
CA GLU A 94 -27.57 -10.99 -7.88
C GLU A 94 -28.25 -10.00 -8.82
N LEU A 95 -27.47 -9.46 -9.76
CA LEU A 95 -27.81 -8.37 -10.65
C LEU A 95 -27.53 -8.81 -12.08
N TRP A 96 -28.50 -8.67 -12.99
CA TRP A 96 -28.31 -8.97 -14.42
C TRP A 96 -29.29 -8.14 -15.27
N TRP A 97 -29.07 -8.09 -16.58
CA TRP A 97 -29.90 -7.28 -17.47
C TRP A 97 -30.29 -7.81 -18.88
N PRO A 98 -30.04 -9.08 -19.31
CA PRO A 98 -30.41 -9.53 -20.66
C PRO A 98 -31.76 -9.02 -21.18
N ASP A 99 -32.79 -9.03 -20.33
CA ASP A 99 -34.15 -8.53 -20.63
C ASP A 99 -34.53 -7.27 -19.83
N GLY A 100 -33.54 -6.49 -19.42
CA GLY A 100 -33.68 -5.33 -18.54
C GLY A 100 -33.21 -5.58 -17.10
N PRO A 101 -32.98 -4.52 -16.31
CA PRO A 101 -32.37 -4.61 -14.99
C PRO A 101 -33.18 -5.47 -14.01
N ARG A 102 -32.54 -6.52 -13.47
CA ARG A 102 -33.13 -7.42 -12.47
C ARG A 102 -32.21 -7.58 -11.27
N ALA A 103 -32.80 -7.51 -10.08
CA ALA A 103 -32.11 -7.71 -8.81
C ALA A 103 -32.83 -8.79 -8.01
N GLU A 104 -32.16 -9.89 -7.71
CA GLU A 104 -32.69 -10.96 -6.87
C GLU A 104 -31.93 -11.04 -5.55
N ARG A 105 -32.66 -10.96 -4.44
CA ARG A 105 -32.10 -11.00 -3.09
C ARG A 105 -32.07 -12.43 -2.58
N SER A 106 -31.04 -12.76 -1.81
CA SER A 106 -30.96 -14.03 -1.10
C SER A 106 -30.21 -13.84 0.23
N PRO A 107 -30.33 -14.79 1.18
CA PRO A 107 -29.43 -14.84 2.33
C PRO A 107 -27.97 -15.00 1.89
N LEU A 108 -27.03 -14.50 2.69
CA LEU A 108 -25.61 -14.78 2.47
C LEU A 108 -25.37 -16.29 2.43
N TYR A 109 -24.71 -16.74 1.38
CA TYR A 109 -24.22 -18.11 1.25
C TYR A 109 -22.72 -18.19 1.60
N SER A 110 -22.30 -19.25 2.29
CA SER A 110 -20.88 -19.55 2.54
C SER A 110 -20.30 -20.34 1.37
N ASP A 111 -19.22 -19.84 0.80
CA ASP A 111 -18.34 -20.60 -0.09
C ASP A 111 -16.89 -20.51 0.41
N GLY A 112 -15.99 -21.29 -0.20
CA GLY A 112 -14.59 -21.35 0.23
C GLY A 112 -13.88 -19.99 0.21
N PHE A 113 -14.22 -19.11 -0.73
CA PHE A 113 -13.67 -17.75 -0.79
C PHE A 113 -14.21 -16.89 0.36
N GLY A 114 -15.52 -16.91 0.61
CA GLY A 114 -16.16 -16.17 1.68
C GLY A 114 -15.71 -16.63 3.07
N ASP A 115 -15.59 -17.94 3.27
CA ASP A 115 -15.08 -18.52 4.52
C ASP A 115 -13.63 -18.09 4.77
N TRP A 116 -12.79 -18.12 3.73
CA TRP A 116 -11.41 -17.64 3.80
C TRP A 116 -11.32 -16.15 4.13
N VAL A 117 -12.09 -15.29 3.44
CA VAL A 117 -12.13 -13.84 3.72
C VAL A 117 -12.59 -13.56 5.15
N LEU A 118 -13.62 -14.27 5.63
CA LEU A 118 -14.13 -14.10 7.00
C LEU A 118 -13.11 -14.57 8.04
N ALA A 119 -12.37 -15.65 7.78
CA ALA A 119 -11.28 -16.12 8.63
C ALA A 119 -10.14 -15.10 8.70
N GLU A 120 -9.63 -14.64 7.56
CA GLU A 120 -8.59 -13.59 7.50
C GLU A 120 -9.05 -12.30 8.19
N SER A 121 -10.30 -11.88 8.00
CA SER A 121 -10.84 -10.67 8.63
C SER A 121 -10.90 -10.79 10.16
N ARG A 122 -11.22 -11.99 10.69
CA ARG A 122 -11.18 -12.27 12.14
C ARG A 122 -9.75 -12.24 12.65
N GLU A 123 -8.84 -12.97 12.00
CA GLU A 123 -7.43 -12.99 12.38
C GLU A 123 -6.82 -11.59 12.36
N GLU A 124 -7.11 -10.80 11.34
CA GLU A 124 -6.64 -9.43 11.22
C GLU A 124 -7.29 -8.48 12.25
N GLY A 125 -8.54 -8.72 12.64
CA GLY A 125 -9.20 -8.01 13.74
C GLY A 125 -8.61 -8.34 15.11
N ASP A 126 -8.14 -9.57 15.29
CA ASP A 126 -7.53 -10.08 16.53
C ASP A 126 -6.01 -9.83 16.59
N ARG A 127 -5.38 -9.33 15.52
CA ARG A 127 -3.96 -9.02 15.49
C ARG A 127 -3.63 -7.88 16.47
N PRO A 128 -2.50 -7.96 17.19
CA PRO A 128 -2.04 -6.90 18.08
C PRO A 128 -1.57 -5.70 17.25
N TYR A 129 -2.54 -4.87 16.84
CA TYR A 129 -2.33 -3.51 16.34
C TYR A 129 -2.39 -2.49 17.49
N ALA A 130 -2.83 -2.92 18.68
CA ALA A 130 -3.12 -2.07 19.82
C ALA A 130 -1.93 -1.22 20.32
N GLY A 131 -0.68 -1.66 20.08
CA GLY A 131 0.51 -0.89 20.43
C GLY A 131 0.71 0.26 19.45
N SER A 132 0.79 -0.05 18.16
CA SER A 132 1.00 0.90 17.08
C SER A 132 -0.18 1.86 16.85
N ALA A 133 -1.40 1.45 17.20
CA ALA A 133 -2.62 2.28 17.15
C ALA A 133 -2.50 3.63 17.90
N ARG A 134 -1.59 3.72 18.87
CA ARG A 134 -1.34 4.95 19.64
C ARG A 134 -0.50 5.98 18.89
N TYR A 135 0.22 5.54 17.88
CA TYR A 135 1.25 6.35 17.19
C TYR A 135 0.92 6.58 15.72
N VAL A 136 0.26 5.62 15.07
CA VAL A 136 -0.09 5.66 13.64
C VAL A 136 -1.55 5.32 13.42
N SER A 137 -2.10 5.74 12.28
CA SER A 137 -3.50 5.46 11.93
C SER A 137 -3.73 3.99 11.60
N PRO A 138 -4.90 3.41 11.94
CA PRO A 138 -5.31 2.08 11.51
C PRO A 138 -5.48 1.96 9.98
N GLU A 139 -5.54 3.09 9.27
CA GLU A 139 -5.58 3.14 7.81
C GLU A 139 -4.18 3.06 7.18
N MET A 140 -3.11 3.06 7.98
CA MET A 140 -1.75 2.88 7.48
C MET A 140 -1.50 1.41 7.13
N THR A 141 -1.45 1.11 5.83
CA THR A 141 -1.10 -0.23 5.36
C THR A 141 0.26 -0.67 5.92
N GLY A 142 0.33 -1.90 6.46
CA GLY A 142 1.55 -2.50 7.01
C GLY A 142 1.88 -2.08 8.44
N ALA A 143 1.05 -1.27 9.10
CA ALA A 143 1.28 -0.86 10.48
C ALA A 143 1.10 -2.02 11.49
N GLU A 144 0.34 -3.05 11.13
CA GLU A 144 0.13 -4.28 11.90
C GLU A 144 1.41 -5.14 12.08
N ASP A 145 2.44 -4.92 11.26
CA ASP A 145 3.72 -5.62 11.40
C ASP A 145 4.67 -4.93 12.39
N LEU A 146 4.43 -3.65 12.70
CA LEU A 146 5.31 -2.84 13.55
C LEU A 146 5.38 -3.37 14.98
N ASP A 147 4.25 -3.80 15.55
CA ASP A 147 4.18 -4.32 16.93
C ASP A 147 4.95 -5.64 17.10
N ARG A 148 5.17 -6.39 16.02
CA ARG A 148 5.90 -7.67 16.04
C ARG A 148 7.40 -7.52 15.81
N HIS A 149 7.80 -6.52 15.04
CA HIS A 149 9.17 -6.41 14.51
C HIS A 149 9.97 -5.26 15.07
N GLY A 150 9.40 -4.48 15.99
CA GLY A 150 10.08 -3.38 16.63
C GLY A 150 9.42 -2.94 17.91
N ARG A 151 9.82 -1.77 18.39
CA ARG A 151 9.28 -1.15 19.60
C ARG A 151 9.20 0.35 19.42
N TRP A 152 8.24 0.96 20.09
CA TRP A 152 8.09 2.39 20.12
C TRP A 152 8.93 3.01 21.25
N GLU A 153 9.69 4.05 20.91
CA GLU A 153 10.45 4.88 21.84
C GLU A 153 10.11 6.35 21.59
N THR A 154 10.38 7.22 22.57
CA THR A 154 10.17 8.67 22.42
C THR A 154 11.52 9.37 22.32
N ALA A 155 11.84 9.88 21.13
CA ALA A 155 13.04 10.67 20.89
C ALA A 155 12.75 12.17 21.11
N PRO A 156 13.59 12.91 21.86
CA PRO A 156 13.33 14.33 22.21
C PRO A 156 13.02 15.25 21.01
N ASP A 157 13.72 15.06 19.89
CA ASP A 157 13.60 15.95 18.71
C ASP A 157 12.56 15.49 17.67
N TYR A 158 12.06 14.26 17.81
CA TYR A 158 11.25 13.57 16.79
C TYR A 158 9.92 13.03 17.33
N GLY A 159 9.71 13.00 18.64
CA GLY A 159 8.52 12.41 19.25
C GLY A 159 8.58 10.88 19.20
N ALA A 160 7.45 10.24 18.92
CA ALA A 160 7.38 8.80 18.81
C ALA A 160 8.18 8.30 17.60
N VAL A 161 9.11 7.37 17.85
CA VAL A 161 9.90 6.68 16.84
C VAL A 161 9.79 5.18 17.03
N TRP A 162 9.70 4.45 15.93
CA TRP A 162 9.70 3.00 15.92
C TRP A 162 11.13 2.50 15.66
N VAL A 163 11.59 1.58 16.50
CA VAL A 163 12.93 1.00 16.43
C VAL A 163 12.79 -0.48 16.06
N PRO A 164 13.30 -0.91 14.88
CA PRO A 164 13.30 -2.32 14.52
C PRO A 164 14.12 -3.15 15.53
N THR A 165 13.59 -4.31 15.93
CA THR A 165 14.20 -5.21 16.94
C THR A 165 14.76 -6.50 16.34
N THR A 166 14.33 -6.89 15.14
CA THR A 166 14.82 -8.11 14.47
C THR A 166 16.29 -7.94 14.08
N VAL A 167 17.09 -9.02 14.06
CA VAL A 167 18.53 -8.98 13.73
C VAL A 167 18.76 -8.21 12.42
N ILE A 168 19.28 -7.01 12.56
CA ILE A 168 19.60 -6.14 11.45
C ILE A 168 21.10 -6.27 11.18
N ALA A 169 21.51 -6.46 9.93
CA ALA A 169 22.93 -6.48 9.55
C ALA A 169 23.64 -5.21 10.06
N ALA A 170 24.92 -5.34 10.42
CA ALA A 170 25.68 -4.24 11.03
C ALA A 170 25.79 -2.99 10.11
N ASP A 171 25.67 -3.18 8.80
CA ASP A 171 25.72 -2.14 7.77
C ASP A 171 24.33 -1.71 7.28
N TRP A 172 23.26 -2.13 7.95
CA TRP A 172 21.92 -1.84 7.49
C TRP A 172 21.58 -0.36 7.52
N ALA A 173 20.92 0.06 6.45
CA ALA A 173 20.32 1.36 6.31
C ALA A 173 18.97 1.22 5.59
N PRO A 174 18.05 2.17 5.77
CA PRO A 174 16.83 2.22 4.99
C PRO A 174 17.12 2.21 3.48
N TYR A 175 16.33 1.45 2.73
CA TYR A 175 16.39 1.32 1.28
C TYR A 175 17.67 0.61 0.81
N ARG A 176 18.22 -0.29 1.63
CA ARG A 176 19.43 -1.06 1.31
C ARG A 176 19.14 -2.49 0.86
N TYR A 177 18.24 -3.19 1.54
CA TYR A 177 17.89 -4.59 1.25
C TYR A 177 16.47 -4.64 0.68
N GLY A 178 16.37 -4.88 -0.61
CA GLY A 178 15.14 -4.81 -1.37
C GLY A 178 15.41 -4.55 -2.84
N ARG A 179 14.39 -4.10 -3.56
CA ARG A 179 14.49 -3.82 -5.00
C ARG A 179 13.58 -2.68 -5.42
N TRP A 180 13.97 -2.00 -6.49
CA TRP A 180 13.10 -1.07 -7.19
C TRP A 180 12.22 -1.81 -8.20
N ALA A 181 10.91 -1.62 -8.10
CA ALA A 181 9.92 -2.13 -9.03
C ALA A 181 9.23 -0.96 -9.75
N TRP A 182 8.96 -1.10 -11.04
CA TRP A 182 8.25 -0.07 -11.79
C TRP A 182 6.73 -0.24 -11.66
N SER A 183 6.06 0.79 -11.16
CA SER A 183 4.61 0.96 -11.19
C SER A 183 4.20 1.96 -12.27
N ARG A 184 3.13 1.68 -13.01
CA ARG A 184 2.60 2.63 -14.02
C ARG A 184 2.07 3.91 -13.39
N HIS A 185 1.48 3.84 -12.20
CA HIS A 185 0.87 4.99 -11.52
C HIS A 185 1.89 5.81 -10.72
N TRP A 186 2.86 5.14 -10.11
CA TRP A 186 3.77 5.75 -9.14
C TRP A 186 5.24 5.79 -9.59
N GLY A 187 5.56 5.22 -10.75
CA GLY A 187 6.94 5.08 -11.22
C GLY A 187 7.75 4.08 -10.39
N TRP A 188 9.04 4.35 -10.21
CA TRP A 188 9.92 3.51 -9.40
C TRP A 188 9.47 3.48 -7.92
N THR A 189 9.11 2.28 -7.46
CA THR A 189 8.60 1.98 -6.12
C THR A 189 9.56 1.04 -5.41
N TRP A 190 9.89 1.33 -4.16
CA TRP A 190 10.73 0.44 -3.35
C TRP A 190 9.93 -0.76 -2.88
N VAL A 191 10.53 -1.95 -2.93
CA VAL A 191 9.99 -3.16 -2.32
C VAL A 191 11.06 -3.70 -1.39
N ASP A 192 10.84 -3.55 -0.09
CA ASP A 192 11.78 -3.98 0.94
C ASP A 192 11.75 -5.50 1.12
N ASP A 193 12.88 -6.09 1.49
CA ASP A 193 12.97 -7.52 1.80
C ASP A 193 12.46 -7.84 3.22
N ALA A 194 12.39 -6.84 4.11
CA ALA A 194 11.89 -7.04 5.46
C ALA A 194 10.36 -7.16 5.48
N PRO A 195 9.80 -8.12 6.25
CA PRO A 195 8.35 -8.35 6.29
C PRO A 195 7.56 -7.16 6.86
N TRP A 196 8.19 -6.35 7.70
CA TRP A 196 7.63 -5.13 8.29
C TRP A 196 7.84 -3.88 7.42
N GLY A 197 8.49 -4.02 6.27
CA GLY A 197 9.00 -2.92 5.46
C GLY A 197 7.93 -2.12 4.70
N PHE A 198 6.66 -2.51 4.70
CA PHE A 198 5.68 -1.71 3.96
C PHE A 198 5.48 -0.32 4.58
N ALA A 199 5.06 -0.26 5.85
CA ALA A 199 4.74 1.04 6.46
C ALA A 199 5.96 1.99 6.55
N PRO A 200 7.14 1.56 7.06
CA PRO A 200 8.26 2.47 7.26
C PRO A 200 8.92 3.01 5.98
N PHE A 201 8.70 2.36 4.84
CA PHE A 201 9.32 2.74 3.57
C PHE A 201 8.38 3.52 2.64
N HIS A 202 7.08 3.53 2.94
CA HIS A 202 6.06 4.22 2.16
C HIS A 202 5.37 5.37 2.90
N TYR A 203 5.60 5.48 4.20
CA TYR A 203 5.10 6.56 5.06
C TYR A 203 6.21 7.11 5.98
N GLY A 204 5.99 8.29 6.55
CA GLY A 204 6.91 8.88 7.54
C GLY A 204 8.30 9.23 6.97
N ARG A 205 9.32 9.19 7.83
CA ARG A 205 10.73 9.47 7.49
C ARG A 205 11.68 8.62 8.34
N TRP A 206 12.91 8.42 7.89
CA TRP A 206 13.92 7.69 8.66
C TRP A 206 14.88 8.64 9.39
N VAL A 207 15.21 8.30 10.63
CA VAL A 207 16.07 9.08 11.49
C VAL A 207 17.19 8.23 12.10
N SER A 208 18.41 8.75 12.12
CA SER A 208 19.49 8.18 12.92
C SER A 208 19.46 8.80 14.33
N TRP A 209 19.08 8.00 15.33
CA TRP A 209 18.98 8.41 16.74
C TRP A 209 19.62 7.34 17.63
N GLY A 210 20.56 7.74 18.50
CA GLY A 210 21.32 6.80 19.34
C GLY A 210 22.23 5.86 18.55
N GLY A 211 22.73 6.29 17.38
CA GLY A 211 23.62 5.48 16.53
C GLY A 211 22.91 4.39 15.72
N ARG A 212 21.57 4.36 15.73
CA ARG A 212 20.74 3.38 15.03
C ARG A 212 19.66 4.08 14.21
N TRP A 213 19.22 3.42 13.16
CA TRP A 213 18.10 3.86 12.34
C TRP A 213 16.77 3.57 13.05
N CYS A 214 15.94 4.60 13.15
CA CYS A 214 14.60 4.56 13.69
C CYS A 214 13.65 5.16 12.65
N TRP A 215 12.42 4.69 12.59
CA TRP A 215 11.39 5.25 11.74
C TRP A 215 10.56 6.27 12.52
N ALA A 216 10.34 7.45 11.96
CA ALA A 216 9.51 8.49 12.52
C ALA A 216 8.25 8.66 11.66
N PRO A 217 7.05 8.29 12.14
CA PRO A 217 5.80 8.52 11.39
C PRO A 217 5.45 10.01 11.24
N GLY A 218 5.99 10.88 12.09
CA GLY A 218 5.56 12.27 12.23
C GLY A 218 4.39 12.39 13.23
N PRO A 219 3.73 13.56 13.31
CA PRO A 219 2.47 13.72 14.01
C PRO A 219 1.44 12.70 13.55
N TYR A 220 0.52 12.32 14.44
CA TYR A 220 -0.57 11.43 14.06
C TYR A 220 -1.39 12.04 12.90
N VAL A 221 -1.51 11.28 11.81
CA VAL A 221 -2.34 11.62 10.66
C VAL A 221 -3.38 10.52 10.49
N HIS A 222 -4.66 10.89 10.56
CA HIS A 222 -5.76 9.93 10.40
C HIS A 222 -5.72 9.21 9.05
N ARG A 223 -5.35 9.93 7.98
CA ARG A 223 -5.27 9.41 6.60
C ARG A 223 -3.85 9.59 6.06
N PRO A 224 -2.93 8.65 6.36
CA PRO A 224 -1.56 8.75 5.91
C PRO A 224 -1.50 8.65 4.38
N VAL A 225 -0.65 9.47 3.76
CA VAL A 225 -0.49 9.50 2.31
C VAL A 225 0.66 8.61 1.91
N TYR A 226 0.39 7.66 1.01
CA TYR A 226 1.37 6.74 0.46
C TYR A 226 2.34 7.46 -0.48
N ALA A 227 3.62 7.13 -0.40
CA ALA A 227 4.60 7.38 -1.45
C ALA A 227 5.30 6.08 -1.89
N PRO A 228 5.69 5.97 -3.17
CA PRO A 228 6.40 4.80 -3.68
C PRO A 228 7.78 4.60 -3.05
N ALA A 229 8.40 5.69 -2.59
CA ALA A 229 9.57 5.71 -1.73
C ALA A 229 9.85 7.15 -1.30
N LEU A 230 10.39 7.34 -0.11
CA LEU A 230 10.74 8.65 0.46
C LEU A 230 12.27 8.82 0.47
N VAL A 231 12.83 8.98 -0.73
CA VAL A 231 14.29 9.05 -0.95
C VAL A 231 14.70 10.30 -1.71
N GLY A 232 15.94 10.73 -1.49
CA GLY A 232 16.68 11.61 -2.38
C GLY A 232 17.63 10.81 -3.27
N TRP A 233 17.95 11.34 -4.46
CA TRP A 233 18.83 10.69 -5.44
C TRP A 233 20.22 11.35 -5.46
N VAL A 234 21.26 10.55 -5.69
CA VAL A 234 22.68 10.95 -5.75
C VAL A 234 23.22 10.73 -7.16
N GLY A 235 23.56 11.82 -7.86
CA GLY A 235 24.39 11.80 -9.07
C GLY A 235 23.78 12.44 -10.32
N GLY A 236 22.61 13.08 -10.24
CA GLY A 236 22.05 13.84 -11.35
C GLY A 236 22.34 15.34 -11.25
N GLY A 237 23.37 15.81 -11.96
CA GLY A 237 23.30 17.12 -12.61
C GLY A 237 22.19 17.12 -13.67
N SER A 238 21.80 18.30 -14.13
CA SER A 238 20.61 18.67 -14.91
C SER A 238 20.43 18.05 -16.32
N VAL A 239 20.86 16.81 -16.57
CA VAL A 239 20.66 16.14 -17.87
C VAL A 239 20.36 14.65 -17.69
N SER A 240 19.10 14.26 -17.88
CA SER A 240 18.70 12.86 -18.02
C SER A 240 19.12 12.36 -19.42
N VAL A 241 20.24 11.66 -19.53
CA VAL A 241 20.56 10.89 -20.74
C VAL A 241 19.78 9.58 -20.69
N GLY A 242 18.80 9.44 -21.59
CA GLY A 242 17.92 8.28 -21.69
C GLY A 242 18.69 7.04 -22.13
N ILE A 243 18.67 6.01 -21.29
CA ILE A 243 18.93 4.63 -21.70
C ILE A 243 17.70 3.84 -21.27
N SER A 244 17.00 3.28 -22.25
CA SER A 244 15.76 2.53 -22.07
C SER A 244 16.09 1.07 -21.77
N ILE A 245 15.55 0.51 -20.68
CA ILE A 245 15.55 -0.94 -20.44
C ILE A 245 14.11 -1.40 -20.55
N GLY A 246 13.78 -2.18 -21.58
CA GLY A 246 12.42 -2.68 -21.81
C GLY A 246 11.36 -1.60 -22.09
N GLY A 247 11.76 -0.46 -22.68
CA GLY A 247 10.84 0.65 -23.01
C GLY A 247 10.42 1.51 -21.80
N ARG A 248 11.02 1.32 -20.62
CA ARG A 248 10.78 2.13 -19.42
C ARG A 248 11.99 3.04 -19.14
N PRO A 249 11.79 4.22 -18.51
CA PRO A 249 12.91 5.04 -18.06
C PRO A 249 13.82 4.20 -17.16
N ALA A 250 15.14 4.22 -17.41
CA ALA A 250 16.08 3.53 -16.53
C ALA A 250 15.86 3.96 -15.07
N PRO A 251 16.11 3.06 -14.10
CA PRO A 251 16.26 3.52 -12.73
C PRO A 251 17.35 4.60 -12.72
N PRO A 252 17.24 5.60 -11.83
CA PRO A 252 18.25 6.63 -11.69
C PRO A 252 19.63 5.93 -11.62
N ARG A 253 20.59 6.29 -12.50
CA ARG A 253 21.96 5.72 -12.55
C ARG A 253 22.79 6.20 -11.35
N TYR A 254 22.23 6.07 -10.15
CA TYR A 254 22.42 7.00 -9.07
C TYR A 254 22.19 6.29 -7.75
N GLY A 255 22.99 6.64 -6.74
CA GLY A 255 22.70 6.22 -5.38
C GLY A 255 21.41 6.87 -4.88
N TRP A 256 20.84 6.35 -3.81
CA TRP A 256 19.73 6.97 -3.10
C TRP A 256 19.97 6.94 -1.61
N TYR A 257 19.32 7.86 -0.90
CA TYR A 257 19.35 7.95 0.56
C TYR A 257 17.94 8.25 1.08
N PRO A 258 17.57 7.78 2.28
CA PRO A 258 16.29 8.12 2.87
C PRO A 258 16.17 9.63 3.09
N LEU A 259 14.96 10.18 2.97
CA LEU A 259 14.70 11.55 3.43
C LEU A 259 14.55 11.57 4.95
N ALA A 260 15.17 12.56 5.59
CA ALA A 260 15.04 12.82 7.02
C ALA A 260 13.70 13.50 7.36
N PRO A 261 13.25 13.46 8.63
CA PRO A 261 12.19 14.33 9.11
C PRO A 261 12.45 15.78 8.72
N ARG A 262 11.41 16.50 8.28
CA ARG A 262 11.44 17.89 7.79
C ARG A 262 12.04 18.09 6.38
N GLU A 263 12.37 17.03 5.66
CA GLU A 263 12.83 17.14 4.27
C GLU A 263 11.68 16.98 3.28
N VAL A 264 11.68 17.89 2.29
CA VAL A 264 10.65 17.96 1.25
C VAL A 264 10.81 16.78 0.29
N TYR A 265 9.76 15.99 0.17
CA TYR A 265 9.63 14.96 -0.85
C TYR A 265 9.16 15.59 -2.17
N ARG A 266 9.87 15.30 -3.25
CA ARG A 266 9.56 15.74 -4.62
C ARG A 266 9.30 14.53 -5.51
N PRO A 267 8.03 14.13 -5.72
CA PRO A 267 7.69 13.01 -6.59
C PRO A 267 8.07 13.30 -8.05
N ALA A 268 8.55 12.27 -8.75
CA ALA A 268 8.91 12.32 -10.17
C ALA A 268 7.76 11.91 -11.10
N TYR A 269 6.63 11.47 -10.53
CA TYR A 269 5.41 11.05 -11.25
C TYR A 269 4.34 12.15 -11.18
N HIS A 270 3.29 12.02 -12.00
CA HIS A 270 2.16 12.95 -11.99
C HIS A 270 1.42 12.91 -10.66
N HIS A 271 1.17 14.09 -10.08
CA HIS A 271 0.54 14.24 -8.76
C HIS A 271 -0.31 15.51 -8.70
N SER A 272 -1.25 15.54 -7.75
CA SER A 272 -2.05 16.73 -7.47
C SER A 272 -1.30 17.71 -6.55
N PRO A 273 -1.66 19.00 -6.54
CA PRO A 273 -1.16 19.94 -5.52
C PRO A 273 -1.56 19.53 -4.09
N ARG A 274 -2.74 18.92 -3.92
CA ARG A 274 -3.23 18.42 -2.62
C ARG A 274 -2.34 17.31 -2.08
N TYR A 275 -1.92 16.38 -2.94
CA TYR A 275 -0.96 15.32 -2.61
C TYR A 275 0.34 15.89 -2.07
N ILE A 276 0.91 16.88 -2.75
CA ILE A 276 2.14 17.54 -2.30
C ILE A 276 1.96 18.20 -0.94
N GLY A 277 0.85 18.90 -0.72
CA GLY A 277 0.55 19.51 0.57
C GLY A 277 0.41 18.51 1.71
N ARG A 278 -0.17 17.34 1.45
CA ARG A 278 -0.36 16.30 2.47
C ARG A 278 0.90 15.51 2.77
N ILE A 279 1.69 15.15 1.76
CA ILE A 279 2.92 14.36 1.96
C ILE A 279 4.08 15.19 2.54
N ASN A 280 4.02 16.50 2.34
CA ASN A 280 4.93 17.49 2.91
C ASN A 280 4.20 18.36 3.94
N ASP A 281 3.44 17.73 4.86
CA ASP A 281 2.63 18.43 5.85
C ASP A 281 3.48 19.47 6.61
N PRO A 282 3.09 20.76 6.65
CA PRO A 282 3.85 21.79 7.35
C PRO A 282 4.06 21.52 8.84
N ARG A 283 3.23 20.69 9.48
CA ARG A 283 3.45 20.26 10.88
C ARG A 283 4.69 19.38 11.01
N ASP A 284 5.05 18.67 9.94
CA ASP A 284 6.30 17.91 9.81
C ASP A 284 7.46 18.77 9.34
N LEU A 285 7.22 19.97 8.79
CA LEU A 285 8.24 20.89 8.28
C LEU A 285 8.43 22.08 9.24
N ARG A 286 9.52 22.14 10.00
CA ARG A 286 9.90 23.41 10.62
C ARG A 286 10.46 24.33 9.53
N ASP A 287 9.75 25.43 9.29
CA ASP A 287 10.08 26.51 8.33
C ASP A 287 9.86 26.12 6.85
N PRO A 288 8.60 26.09 6.37
CA PRO A 288 8.24 25.59 5.04
C PRO A 288 8.69 26.48 3.86
N VAL A 289 9.32 27.64 4.11
CA VAL A 289 9.65 28.63 3.06
C VAL A 289 11.15 28.82 2.81
N THR A 290 12.06 28.26 3.62
CA THR A 290 13.48 28.69 3.59
C THR A 290 14.56 27.61 3.42
N VAL A 291 14.25 26.32 3.25
CA VAL A 291 15.30 25.28 3.31
C VAL A 291 16.16 25.22 2.02
N GLN A 292 17.10 26.17 1.89
CA GLN A 292 18.37 26.04 1.16
C GLN A 292 19.37 25.23 2.01
N ARG A 293 18.99 24.04 2.49
CA ARG A 293 19.95 23.12 3.14
C ARG A 293 20.02 21.83 2.33
N PRO A 294 21.23 21.29 2.10
CA PRO A 294 21.35 19.97 1.51
C PRO A 294 20.66 18.94 2.42
N HIS A 295 20.03 17.92 1.83
CA HIS A 295 19.44 16.82 2.60
C HIS A 295 20.49 16.18 3.50
N ARG A 296 20.14 15.90 4.76
CA ARG A 296 21.00 15.41 5.83
C ARG A 296 21.80 14.19 5.44
N TYR A 297 21.15 13.24 4.77
CA TYR A 297 21.78 11.95 4.44
C TYR A 297 22.45 11.92 3.07
N ARG A 298 22.41 13.02 2.30
CA ARG A 298 23.01 13.09 0.97
C ARG A 298 24.53 12.84 0.99
N GLU A 299 25.20 13.28 2.05
CA GLU A 299 26.65 13.19 2.21
C GLU A 299 27.04 12.19 3.32
N THR A 300 26.09 11.34 3.75
CA THR A 300 26.34 10.30 4.77
C THR A 300 26.56 8.96 4.06
N PRO A 301 27.80 8.46 3.87
CA PRO A 301 28.05 7.28 3.05
C PRO A 301 27.32 6.02 3.54
N THR A 302 27.15 5.87 4.85
CA THR A 302 26.42 4.75 5.46
C THR A 302 24.92 4.79 5.17
N ALA A 303 24.36 5.95 4.82
CA ALA A 303 22.95 6.11 4.45
C ALA A 303 22.70 5.97 2.94
N ILE A 304 23.75 5.91 2.12
CA ILE A 304 23.63 5.83 0.66
C ILE A 304 23.59 4.35 0.24
N SER A 305 22.57 4.02 -0.54
CA SER A 305 22.43 2.78 -1.29
C SER A 305 22.73 3.02 -2.76
N VAL A 306 23.29 2.04 -3.47
CA VAL A 306 23.64 2.13 -4.89
C VAL A 306 23.18 0.89 -5.64
N LEU A 307 22.85 1.04 -6.93
CA LEU A 307 22.64 -0.11 -7.81
C LEU A 307 23.97 -0.88 -8.00
N PRO A 308 23.95 -2.22 -8.03
CA PRO A 308 25.10 -2.99 -8.49
C PRO A 308 25.41 -2.65 -9.96
N ALA A 309 26.70 -2.69 -10.33
CA ALA A 309 27.20 -2.25 -11.64
C ALA A 309 26.56 -2.98 -12.85
N LEU A 310 26.59 -2.32 -14.02
CA LEU A 310 26.00 -2.80 -15.28
C LEU A 310 26.49 -4.20 -15.68
N GLY A 311 25.56 -5.13 -15.94
CA GLY A 311 25.83 -6.47 -16.45
C GLY A 311 25.59 -7.60 -15.44
N ALA A 312 25.37 -7.28 -14.16
CA ALA A 312 24.80 -8.23 -13.22
C ALA A 312 23.29 -8.39 -13.50
N ALA A 313 22.79 -9.63 -13.50
CA ALA A 313 21.35 -9.86 -13.44
C ALA A 313 20.76 -9.07 -12.26
N ILE A 314 19.50 -8.62 -12.37
CA ILE A 314 18.74 -8.05 -11.25
C ILE A 314 18.52 -9.18 -10.23
N GLN A 315 19.55 -9.42 -9.42
CA GLN A 315 19.68 -10.39 -8.36
C GLN A 315 20.53 -9.68 -7.30
N PRO A 316 19.99 -9.41 -6.09
CA PRO A 316 20.79 -8.89 -4.99
C PRO A 316 21.78 -9.99 -4.60
N LEU A 317 23.05 -9.87 -5.00
CA LEU A 317 24.06 -10.81 -4.53
C LEU A 317 24.51 -10.40 -3.11
N PRO A 318 24.47 -11.34 -2.15
CA PRO A 318 24.92 -11.13 -0.79
C PRO A 318 26.45 -11.09 -0.74
N VAL A 319 27.02 -10.18 0.04
CA VAL A 319 28.38 -10.38 0.55
C VAL A 319 28.26 -11.45 1.65
N ARG A 320 28.76 -12.65 1.32
CA ARG A 320 28.83 -13.88 2.12
C ARG A 320 28.80 -13.67 3.65
N GLY A 321 27.77 -14.25 4.29
CA GLY A 321 27.80 -14.77 5.66
C GLY A 321 27.37 -16.25 5.62
N PRO A 322 27.89 -17.12 6.51
CA PRO A 322 27.88 -18.56 6.29
C PRO A 322 26.47 -19.15 6.44
N ASP A 323 26.14 -20.05 5.53
CA ASP A 323 25.01 -20.97 5.57
C ASP A 323 23.63 -20.39 5.91
N ARG A 324 22.92 -19.97 4.86
CA ARG A 324 21.48 -20.19 4.84
C ARG A 324 21.09 -20.88 3.54
N ARG A 325 20.74 -22.16 3.65
CA ARG A 325 19.87 -22.83 2.67
C ARG A 325 18.65 -21.93 2.50
N VAL A 326 18.29 -21.67 1.25
CA VAL A 326 17.07 -20.97 0.89
C VAL A 326 15.91 -21.84 1.36
N GLU A 327 15.37 -21.55 2.54
CA GLU A 327 14.07 -22.09 2.90
C GLU A 327 13.02 -21.41 2.02
N PRO A 328 12.18 -22.17 1.30
CA PRO A 328 11.14 -21.61 0.44
C PRO A 328 10.02 -21.01 1.32
N GLY A 329 10.15 -19.74 1.68
CA GLY A 329 9.11 -19.06 2.49
C GLY A 329 9.14 -17.53 2.52
N TRP A 330 10.07 -16.87 1.81
CA TRP A 330 10.35 -15.43 1.99
C TRP A 330 9.54 -14.49 1.09
N VAL A 331 8.80 -15.04 0.13
CA VAL A 331 7.65 -14.34 -0.46
C VAL A 331 6.47 -14.96 0.25
N LYS A 332 5.82 -14.25 1.18
CA LYS A 332 4.42 -14.58 1.44
C LYS A 332 3.74 -14.39 0.07
N PRO A 333 3.25 -15.46 -0.57
CA PRO A 333 2.31 -15.24 -1.66
C PRO A 333 1.23 -14.32 -1.09
N LEU A 334 0.68 -13.42 -1.90
CA LEU A 334 -0.65 -12.92 -1.56
C LEU A 334 -1.47 -14.16 -1.20
N PRO A 335 -2.11 -14.21 -0.02
CA PRO A 335 -2.80 -15.43 0.39
C PRO A 335 -3.73 -15.84 -0.73
N VAL A 336 -3.42 -17.00 -1.29
CA VAL A 336 -4.06 -17.47 -2.51
C VAL A 336 -5.38 -18.04 -2.04
N ALA A 337 -6.47 -17.36 -2.38
CA ALA A 337 -7.78 -17.86 -2.01
C ALA A 337 -7.97 -19.23 -2.67
N PRO A 338 -8.60 -20.19 -1.99
CA PRO A 338 -8.74 -21.54 -2.52
C PRO A 338 -9.44 -21.51 -3.88
N GLY A 339 -8.84 -22.19 -4.87
CA GLY A 339 -9.50 -22.48 -6.14
C GLY A 339 -10.78 -23.27 -5.89
N ARG A 340 -11.86 -22.94 -6.60
CA ARG A 340 -13.13 -23.65 -6.48
C ARG A 340 -12.94 -25.09 -6.98
N ASN A 341 -13.19 -26.08 -6.12
CA ASN A 341 -13.46 -27.45 -6.54
C ASN A 341 -14.66 -27.44 -7.51
N ASP A 342 -14.56 -28.19 -8.60
CA ASP A 342 -15.57 -28.37 -9.65
C ASP A 342 -16.94 -28.82 -9.11
#